data_AF-A0A2N5A5B3-F1
#
_entry.id   AF-A0A2N5A5B3-F1
#
_cell.length_a   1.000
_cell.length_b   1.000
_cell.length_c   1.000
_cell.angle_alpha   90.00
_cell.angle_beta   90.00
_cell.angle_gamma   90.00
#
_symmetry.space_group_name_H-M   'P 1'
#
loop_
_entity.id
_entity.type
_entity.pdbx_description
1 polymer ?
#
loop_
_entity_poly.entity_id
_entity_poly.type
_entity_poly.pdbx_seq_one_letter_code
_entity_poly.pdbx_strand_id
1 'polypeptide(L)'
;GRLVLADGLIDASAQKPALIIDAATLTGAAKTALGNDYHALFSFDDALANRLLASAQAENEAFWRLPLAEFHRNQLPSNFAELNNTGSAAYPAGASTAAGFLSHFVENYHQGWLHIDCSATYRKSAVEQWSAGATGLGVRTIANLLTAE
;
A
#
# COMPACT_ATOMS: atom_id res chain seq x y z
N GLY A 1 -8.52 -9.70 0.40
CA GLY A 1 -7.57 -8.60 0.62
C GLY A 1 -8.30 -7.35 1.04
N ARG A 2 -8.64 -6.46 0.11
CA ARG A 2 -9.22 -5.14 0.44
C ARG A 2 -10.48 -5.16 1.31
N LEU A 3 -11.35 -6.17 1.18
CA LEU A 3 -12.55 -6.29 2.01
C LEU A 3 -12.23 -6.55 3.49
N VAL A 4 -11.24 -7.40 3.79
CA VAL A 4 -10.86 -7.67 5.18
C VAL A 4 -9.98 -6.56 5.77
N LEU A 5 -9.22 -5.87 4.92
CA LEU A 5 -8.49 -4.66 5.34
C LEU A 5 -9.43 -3.51 5.69
N ALA A 6 -10.57 -3.39 5.02
CA ALA A 6 -11.55 -2.36 5.31
C ALA A 6 -11.98 -2.39 6.79
N ASP A 7 -12.35 -3.58 7.32
CA ASP A 7 -12.71 -3.72 8.73
C ASP A 7 -11.55 -3.37 9.68
N GLY A 8 -10.33 -3.83 9.37
CA GLY A 8 -9.15 -3.49 10.17
C GLY A 8 -8.79 -2.00 10.14
N LEU A 9 -8.98 -1.33 9.00
CA LEU A 9 -8.75 0.11 8.85
C LEU A 9 -9.81 0.93 9.61
N ILE A 10 -11.07 0.47 9.64
CA ILE A 10 -12.11 1.07 10.48
C ILE A 10 -11.68 1.01 11.96
N ASP A 11 -11.27 -0.17 12.43
CA ASP A 11 -10.80 -0.37 13.81
C ASP A 11 -9.57 0.50 14.13
N ALA A 12 -8.60 0.57 13.21
CA ALA A 12 -7.41 1.40 13.36
C ALA A 12 -7.77 2.90 13.40
N SER A 13 -8.66 3.35 12.52
CA SER A 13 -9.11 4.74 12.45
C SER A 13 -9.87 5.15 13.71
N ALA A 14 -10.66 4.25 14.30
CA ALA A 14 -11.40 4.50 15.53
C ALA A 14 -10.47 4.83 16.73
N GLN A 15 -9.22 4.38 16.72
CA GLN A 15 -8.23 4.71 17.76
C GLN A 15 -7.66 6.12 17.63
N LYS A 16 -7.97 6.85 16.55
CA LYS A 16 -7.40 8.17 16.22
C LYS A 16 -5.87 8.23 16.39
N PRO A 17 -5.12 7.25 15.83
CA PRO A 17 -3.67 7.22 16.00
C PRO A 17 -3.02 8.34 15.19
N ALA A 18 -1.79 8.70 15.56
CA ALA A 18 -0.97 9.63 14.76
C ALA A 18 -0.51 9.01 13.43
N LEU A 19 -0.51 7.68 13.33
CA LEU A 19 0.00 6.93 12.19
C LEU A 19 -0.75 5.61 12.03
N ILE A 20 -1.21 5.32 10.81
CA ILE A 20 -1.76 4.04 10.37
C ILE A 20 -0.87 3.53 9.24
N ILE A 21 -0.39 2.29 9.37
CA ILE A 21 0.34 1.59 8.32
C ILE A 21 -0.39 0.27 8.07
N ASP A 22 -0.84 0.04 6.84
CA ASP A 22 -1.34 -1.25 6.42
C ASP A 22 -0.46 -1.85 5.32
N ALA A 23 -0.29 -3.18 5.36
CA ALA A 23 0.57 -3.92 4.45
C ALA A 23 -0.16 -5.17 3.96
N ALA A 24 -0.19 -5.37 2.64
CA ALA A 24 -0.88 -6.51 2.05
C ALA A 24 -0.31 -6.91 0.69
N THR A 25 -0.22 -8.21 0.42
CA THR A 25 0.05 -8.76 -0.93
C THR A 25 -1.19 -8.63 -1.80
N LEU A 26 -1.56 -7.40 -2.13
CA LEU A 26 -2.93 -7.04 -2.49
C LEU A 26 -3.22 -7.19 -3.98
N THR A 27 -2.32 -6.74 -4.85
CA THR A 27 -2.59 -6.73 -6.29
C THR A 27 -1.47 -7.36 -7.13
N GLY A 28 -1.86 -7.95 -8.26
CA GLY A 28 -0.92 -8.28 -9.32
C GLY A 28 -0.36 -7.04 -10.01
N ALA A 29 -1.13 -5.94 -10.04
CA ALA A 29 -0.78 -4.69 -10.70
C ALA A 29 0.46 -4.02 -10.10
N ALA A 30 0.64 -4.06 -8.78
CA ALA A 30 1.87 -3.56 -8.14
C ALA A 30 3.12 -4.30 -8.65
N LYS A 31 3.03 -5.63 -8.82
CA LYS A 31 4.11 -6.43 -9.42
C LYS A 31 4.31 -6.17 -10.90
N THR A 32 3.25 -5.88 -11.65
CA THR A 32 3.37 -5.44 -13.05
C THR A 32 4.10 -4.10 -13.16
N ALA A 33 3.89 -3.19 -12.22
CA ALA A 33 4.54 -1.88 -12.20
C ALA A 33 5.99 -1.92 -11.72
N LEU A 34 6.29 -2.72 -10.69
CA LEU A 34 7.55 -2.66 -9.93
C LEU A 34 8.36 -3.96 -9.91
N GLY A 35 7.87 -5.02 -10.58
CA GLY A 35 8.42 -6.36 -10.41
C GLY A 35 8.25 -6.88 -8.98
N ASN A 36 9.19 -7.71 -8.54
CA ASN A 36 9.32 -8.08 -7.12
C ASN A 36 10.50 -7.35 -6.47
N ASP A 37 10.94 -6.24 -7.07
CA ASP A 37 12.18 -5.55 -6.74
C ASP A 37 11.94 -4.38 -5.78
N TYR A 38 10.71 -3.85 -5.74
CA TYR A 38 10.27 -2.81 -4.80
C TYR A 38 8.91 -3.14 -4.19
N HIS A 39 8.66 -2.67 -2.96
CA HIS A 39 7.32 -2.50 -2.42
C HIS A 39 6.64 -1.24 -2.97
N ALA A 40 5.35 -1.32 -3.26
CA ALA A 40 4.58 -0.17 -3.69
C ALA A 40 4.04 0.61 -2.49
N LEU A 41 4.43 1.88 -2.39
CA LEU A 41 3.96 2.82 -1.37
C LEU A 41 2.85 3.71 -1.93
N PHE A 42 1.75 3.83 -1.18
CA PHE A 42 0.64 4.73 -1.48
C PHE A 42 0.32 5.58 -0.25
N SER A 43 0.08 6.87 -0.47
CA SER A 43 -0.32 7.82 0.56
C SER A 43 -0.77 9.14 -0.08
N PHE A 44 -1.72 9.81 0.57
CA PHE A 44 -2.07 11.22 0.31
C PHE A 44 -1.13 12.20 1.05
N ASP A 45 -0.46 11.73 2.11
CA ASP A 45 0.45 12.50 2.95
C ASP A 45 1.89 12.41 2.40
N ASP A 46 2.30 13.44 1.66
CA ASP A 46 3.64 13.52 1.05
C ASP A 46 4.76 13.51 2.09
N ALA A 47 4.58 14.19 3.22
CA ALA A 47 5.59 14.27 4.26
C ALA A 47 5.81 12.89 4.89
N LEU A 48 4.73 12.19 5.21
CA LEU A 48 4.80 10.84 5.77
C LEU A 48 5.34 9.82 4.76
N ALA A 49 4.95 9.92 3.49
CA ALA A 49 5.50 9.05 2.45
C ALA A 49 7.02 9.22 2.31
N ASN A 50 7.50 10.46 2.32
CA ASN A 50 8.94 10.75 2.26
C ASN A 50 9.68 10.25 3.51
N ARG A 51 9.06 10.30 4.70
CA ARG A 51 9.63 9.70 5.92
C ARG A 51 9.81 8.19 5.77
N LEU A 52 8.81 7.47 5.26
CA LEU A 52 8.95 6.03 5.01
C LEU A 52 10.05 5.73 3.99
N LEU A 53 10.14 6.52 2.91
CA LEU A 53 11.20 6.34 1.90
C LEU A 53 12.60 6.60 2.48
N ALA A 54 12.73 7.57 3.39
CA ALA A 54 13.98 7.81 4.12
C ALA A 54 14.34 6.62 5.04
N SER A 55 13.36 6.06 5.77
CA SER A 55 13.55 4.83 6.56
C SER A 55 13.95 3.65 5.68
N ALA A 56 13.32 3.49 4.51
CA ALA A 56 13.65 2.44 3.54
C ALA A 56 15.09 2.56 3.05
N GLN A 57 15.54 3.78 2.75
CA GLN A 57 16.92 4.05 2.38
C GLN A 57 17.90 3.74 3.51
N ALA A 58 17.60 4.15 4.75
CA ALA A 58 18.43 3.87 5.92
C ALA A 58 18.55 2.36 6.21
N GLU A 59 17.47 1.61 5.99
CA GLU A 59 17.42 0.16 6.22
C GLU A 59 17.84 -0.68 5.02
N ASN A 60 18.19 -0.04 3.90
CA ASN A 60 18.54 -0.72 2.65
C ASN A 60 17.42 -1.69 2.17
N GLU A 61 16.17 -1.24 2.24
CA GLU A 61 15.00 -1.93 1.71
C GLU A 61 14.37 -1.12 0.58
N ALA A 62 13.82 -1.81 -0.42
CA ALA A 62 13.38 -1.19 -1.66
C ALA A 62 11.89 -0.84 -1.63
N PHE A 63 11.59 0.46 -1.67
CA PHE A 63 10.23 1.00 -1.79
C PHE A 63 10.15 1.98 -2.96
N TRP A 64 9.02 1.99 -3.67
CA TRP A 64 8.73 2.96 -4.71
C TRP A 64 7.31 3.50 -4.54
N ARG A 65 7.16 4.83 -4.59
CA ARG A 65 5.86 5.47 -4.44
C ARG A 65 5.08 5.42 -5.75
N LEU A 66 3.87 4.87 -5.71
CA LEU A 66 2.93 4.86 -6.83
C LEU A 66 1.80 5.90 -6.60
N PRO A 67 1.11 6.33 -7.67
CA PRO A 67 0.10 7.39 -7.54
C PRO A 67 -1.10 6.96 -6.70
N LEU A 68 -1.48 7.82 -5.75
CA LEU A 68 -2.77 7.84 -5.06
C LEU A 68 -3.23 9.30 -5.01
N ALA A 69 -4.49 9.54 -5.38
CA ALA A 69 -5.05 10.87 -5.54
C ALA A 69 -6.58 10.77 -5.49
N GLU A 70 -7.25 11.90 -5.26
CA GLU A 70 -8.71 11.97 -5.05
C GLU A 70 -9.51 11.25 -6.13
N PHE A 71 -9.14 11.42 -7.40
CA PHE A 71 -9.88 10.79 -8.49
C PHE A 71 -9.86 9.25 -8.43
N HIS A 72 -8.84 8.63 -7.82
CA HIS A 72 -8.78 7.17 -7.67
C HIS A 72 -9.89 6.62 -6.76
N ARG A 73 -10.40 7.43 -5.82
CA ARG A 73 -11.54 7.06 -4.95
C ARG A 73 -12.82 6.81 -5.74
N ASN A 74 -12.95 7.45 -6.91
CA ASN A 74 -14.13 7.38 -7.78
C ASN A 74 -13.96 6.40 -8.96
N GLN A 75 -12.83 5.68 -9.03
CA GLN A 75 -12.52 4.76 -10.14
C GLN A 75 -13.07 3.34 -9.92
N LEU A 76 -13.94 3.13 -8.93
CA LEU A 76 -14.59 1.84 -8.65
C LEU A 76 -16.14 1.96 -8.70
N PRO A 77 -16.72 2.28 -9.86
CA PRO A 77 -18.16 2.48 -9.98
C PRO A 77 -18.95 1.17 -9.83
N SER A 78 -20.10 1.26 -9.16
CA SER A 78 -21.10 0.20 -9.07
C SER A 78 -22.48 0.74 -9.43
N ASN A 79 -23.29 -0.07 -10.11
CA ASN A 79 -24.67 0.28 -10.45
C ASN A 79 -25.66 0.02 -9.29
N PHE A 80 -25.21 -0.68 -8.24
CA PHE A 80 -26.09 -1.21 -7.17
C PHE A 80 -25.62 -0.85 -5.75
N ALA A 81 -24.44 -0.26 -5.61
CA ALA A 81 -23.86 0.15 -4.34
C ALA A 81 -22.98 1.39 -4.55
N GLU A 82 -22.59 2.07 -3.47
CA GLU A 82 -21.71 3.23 -3.55
C GLU A 82 -20.33 2.90 -4.12
N LEU A 83 -19.77 1.74 -3.74
CA LEU A 83 -18.46 1.30 -4.18
C LEU A 83 -18.52 -0.11 -4.78
N ASN A 84 -17.74 -0.31 -5.84
CA ASN A 84 -17.35 -1.62 -6.31
C ASN A 84 -16.05 -2.07 -5.63
N ASN A 85 -15.89 -3.37 -5.39
CA ASN A 85 -14.63 -3.91 -4.88
C ASN A 85 -13.61 -4.23 -5.99
N THR A 86 -13.98 -4.06 -7.26
CA THR A 86 -13.09 -4.27 -8.41
C THR A 86 -13.07 -3.06 -9.36
N GLY A 87 -11.99 -2.92 -10.13
CA GLY A 87 -11.84 -1.87 -11.14
C GLY A 87 -12.54 -2.21 -12.46
N SER A 88 -12.55 -1.24 -13.38
CA SER A 88 -13.12 -1.39 -14.73
C SER A 88 -12.04 -1.24 -15.81
N ALA A 89 -12.36 -1.57 -17.08
CA ALA A 89 -11.43 -1.40 -18.19
C ALA A 89 -11.00 0.06 -18.42
N ALA A 90 -11.83 1.04 -18.03
CA ALA A 90 -11.51 2.47 -18.11
C ALA A 90 -10.46 2.90 -17.07
N TYR A 91 -10.31 2.14 -15.98
CA TYR A 91 -9.39 2.45 -14.88
C TYR A 91 -8.51 1.24 -14.56
N PRO A 92 -7.54 0.90 -15.44
CA PRO A 92 -6.74 -0.33 -15.33
C PRO A 92 -5.65 -0.26 -14.26
N ALA A 93 -5.47 0.88 -13.57
CA ALA A 93 -4.49 1.07 -12.51
C ALA A 93 -4.90 0.31 -11.23
N GLY A 94 -4.82 -1.02 -11.25
CA GLY A 94 -5.37 -1.90 -10.22
C GLY A 94 -4.82 -1.64 -8.81
N ALA A 95 -3.55 -1.25 -8.69
CA ALA A 95 -2.93 -0.94 -7.40
C ALA A 95 -3.42 0.42 -6.84
N SER A 96 -3.43 1.46 -7.66
CA SER A 96 -3.94 2.79 -7.28
C SER A 96 -5.44 2.79 -6.97
N THR A 97 -6.25 2.06 -7.74
CA THR A 97 -7.69 1.91 -7.46
C THR A 97 -7.94 1.07 -6.20
N ALA A 98 -7.10 0.06 -5.91
CA ALA A 98 -7.17 -0.66 -4.64
C ALA A 98 -6.87 0.25 -3.45
N ALA A 99 -5.83 1.09 -3.54
CA ALA A 99 -5.52 2.08 -2.52
C ALA A 99 -6.66 3.13 -2.40
N GLY A 100 -7.23 3.59 -3.52
CA GLY A 100 -8.41 4.45 -3.54
C GLY A 100 -9.61 3.81 -2.81
N PHE A 101 -9.86 2.52 -3.02
CA PHE A 101 -10.88 1.76 -2.28
C PHE A 101 -10.60 1.77 -0.77
N LEU A 102 -9.36 1.46 -0.35
CA LEU A 102 -8.99 1.41 1.07
C LEU A 102 -9.15 2.76 1.77
N SER A 103 -8.90 3.86 1.05
CA SER A 103 -9.03 5.22 1.61
C SER A 103 -10.46 5.59 2.04
N HIS A 104 -11.49 4.85 1.60
CA HIS A 104 -12.86 5.06 2.08
C HIS A 104 -13.08 4.56 3.52
N PHE A 105 -12.16 3.76 4.03
CA PHE A 105 -12.25 3.11 5.34
C PHE A 105 -11.28 3.70 6.36
N VAL A 106 -10.68 4.86 6.05
CA VAL A 106 -9.82 5.64 6.93
C VAL A 106 -10.42 7.04 7.07
N GLU A 107 -10.79 7.46 8.29
CA GLU A 107 -11.53 8.71 8.51
C GLU A 107 -10.74 9.94 8.04
N ASN A 108 -9.46 10.03 8.41
CA ASN A 108 -8.56 11.13 8.03
C ASN A 108 -7.57 10.69 6.95
N TYR A 109 -8.03 10.03 5.88
CA TYR A 109 -7.20 9.40 4.85
C TYR A 109 -6.16 10.31 4.15
N HIS A 110 -6.28 11.64 4.27
CA HIS A 110 -5.29 12.61 3.76
C HIS A 110 -4.01 12.70 4.58
N GLN A 111 -4.05 12.29 5.85
CA GLN A 111 -2.99 12.53 6.83
C GLN A 111 -2.72 11.26 7.63
N GLY A 112 -1.45 10.96 7.90
CA GLY A 112 -1.14 9.90 8.86
C GLY A 112 -1.43 8.46 8.38
N TRP A 113 -1.68 8.22 7.09
CA TRP A 113 -1.98 6.87 6.56
C TRP A 113 -1.04 6.47 5.43
N LEU A 114 -0.47 5.25 5.54
CA LEU A 114 0.35 4.61 4.51
C LEU A 114 -0.25 3.24 4.15
N HIS A 115 -0.44 3.01 2.86
CA HIS A 115 -0.73 1.69 2.31
C HIS A 115 0.50 1.13 1.58
N ILE A 116 0.89 -0.10 1.92
CA ILE A 116 1.97 -0.83 1.29
C ILE A 116 1.40 -2.04 0.54
N ASP A 117 1.42 -2.01 -0.80
CA ASP A 117 1.16 -3.22 -1.61
C ASP A 117 2.46 -4.02 -1.73
N CYS A 118 2.45 -5.22 -1.16
CA CYS A 118 3.62 -6.02 -0.84
C CYS A 118 4.22 -6.76 -2.05
N SER A 119 4.53 -6.04 -3.15
CA SER A 119 5.07 -6.61 -4.40
C SER A 119 6.41 -7.32 -4.23
N ALA A 120 7.29 -6.87 -3.33
CA ALA A 120 8.62 -7.48 -3.10
C ALA A 120 8.64 -8.63 -2.07
N THR A 121 7.51 -9.01 -1.47
CA THR A 121 7.51 -9.99 -0.36
C THR A 121 7.87 -11.41 -0.78
N TYR A 122 7.59 -11.82 -2.02
CA TYR A 122 7.71 -13.22 -2.43
C TYR A 122 8.33 -13.41 -3.82
N ARG A 123 9.28 -14.33 -3.95
CA ARG A 123 9.89 -14.77 -5.21
C ARG A 123 9.37 -16.17 -5.56
N LYS A 124 8.69 -16.30 -6.70
CA LYS A 124 8.17 -17.60 -7.19
C LYS A 124 9.27 -18.57 -7.61
N SER A 125 10.40 -18.04 -8.06
CA SER A 125 11.62 -18.77 -8.43
C SER A 125 12.81 -18.03 -7.83
N ALA A 126 13.92 -18.74 -7.65
CA ALA A 126 15.16 -18.10 -7.25
C ALA A 126 15.61 -17.08 -8.31
N VAL A 127 16.29 -16.03 -7.85
CA VAL A 127 16.96 -14.99 -8.63
C VAL A 127 18.35 -14.77 -8.03
N GLU A 128 19.13 -13.85 -8.58
CA GLU A 128 20.56 -13.66 -8.28
C GLU A 128 20.86 -13.55 -6.78
N GLN A 129 20.03 -12.80 -6.03
CA GLN A 129 20.22 -12.52 -4.61
C GLN A 129 19.16 -13.14 -3.68
N TRP A 130 18.17 -13.85 -4.22
CA TRP A 130 17.08 -14.44 -3.44
C TRP A 130 16.79 -15.89 -3.84
N SER A 131 16.58 -16.76 -2.86
CA SER A 131 15.96 -18.06 -3.09
C SER A 131 14.48 -17.91 -3.44
N ALA A 132 13.84 -19.00 -3.89
CA ALA A 132 12.38 -19.04 -3.96
C ALA A 132 11.79 -18.98 -2.55
N GLY A 133 10.73 -18.19 -2.36
CA GLY A 133 10.10 -17.98 -1.05
C GLY A 133 9.96 -16.51 -0.68
N ALA A 134 9.72 -16.28 0.61
CA ALA A 134 9.58 -14.93 1.16
C ALA A 134 10.94 -14.26 1.37
N THR A 135 11.01 -12.95 1.11
CA THR A 135 12.25 -12.15 1.23
C THR A 135 12.42 -11.50 2.61
N GLY A 136 11.32 -11.28 3.34
CA GLY A 136 11.32 -10.52 4.60
C GLY A 136 11.47 -9.00 4.44
N LEU A 137 11.56 -8.50 3.20
CA LEU A 137 11.62 -7.06 2.93
C LEU A 137 10.38 -6.34 3.48
N GLY A 138 10.61 -5.14 4.01
CA GLY A 138 9.59 -4.25 4.58
C GLY A 138 9.56 -4.27 6.11
N VAL A 139 10.09 -5.33 6.74
CA VAL A 139 10.13 -5.46 8.20
C VAL A 139 10.96 -4.35 8.83
N ARG A 140 12.17 -4.10 8.30
CA ARG A 140 13.10 -3.12 8.89
C ARG A 140 12.63 -1.70 8.65
N THR A 141 12.11 -1.39 7.46
CA THR A 141 11.58 -0.06 7.11
C THR A 141 10.46 0.34 8.05
N ILE A 142 9.48 -0.53 8.28
CA ILE A 142 8.35 -0.24 9.18
C ILE A 142 8.85 -0.09 10.62
N ALA A 143 9.73 -0.99 11.08
CA ALA A 143 10.31 -0.90 12.42
C ALA A 143 11.06 0.43 12.62
N ASN A 144 11.92 0.82 11.67
CA ASN A 144 12.65 2.08 11.70
C ASN A 144 11.70 3.28 11.76
N LEU A 145 10.68 3.33 10.89
CA LEU A 145 9.70 4.43 10.88
C LEU A 145 8.96 4.59 12.22
N LEU A 146 8.68 3.48 12.92
CA LEU A 146 8.02 3.49 14.23
C LEU A 146 8.94 3.94 15.37
N THR A 147 10.25 3.77 15.22
CA THR A 147 11.24 4.12 16.27
C THR A 147 12.06 5.37 15.96
N ALA A 148 11.94 5.93 14.75
CA ALA A 148 12.65 7.14 14.35
C ALA A 148 12.11 8.34 15.14
N GLU A 149 13.02 9.06 15.81
CA GLU A 149 12.75 10.28 16.57
C GLU A 149 12.32 11.46 15.68
#